data_AF-A0A9R0NZI7-F1
#
_entry.id   AF-A0A9R0NZI7-F1
#
_cell.length_a   1.000
_cell.length_b   1.000
_cell.length_c   1.000
_cell.angle_alpha   90.00
_cell.angle_beta   90.00
_cell.angle_gamma   90.00
#
_symmetry.space_group_name_H-M   'P 1'
#
loop_
_entity.id
_entity.type
_entity.pdbx_description
1 polymer ?
#
loop_
_entity_poly.entity_id
_entity_poly.type
_entity_poly.pdbx_seq_one_letter_code
_entity_poly.pdbx_strand_id
1 'polypeptide(L)' 'MTEDTWAAVAGDFADGAYASVKGRVRTYVMHRQLREHLPTPPASVLDVGGGAGHQSFPLARAGYNVTLCHGV' A
#
# COMPACT_ATOMS: atom_id res chain seq x y z
N MET A 1 -16.97 9.84 20.12
CA MET A 1 -16.10 9.06 19.22
C MET A 1 -16.46 9.46 17.81
N THR A 2 -15.50 9.95 17.04
CA THR A 2 -15.71 10.32 15.63
C THR A 2 -16.08 9.05 14.86
N GLU A 3 -17.16 9.11 14.09
CA GLU A 3 -17.56 8.03 13.20
C GLU A 3 -16.45 7.79 12.16
N ASP A 4 -15.98 6.55 12.04
CA ASP A 4 -15.00 6.21 11.02
C ASP A 4 -15.70 6.15 9.65
N THR A 5 -15.55 7.24 8.89
CA THR A 5 -16.12 7.37 7.54
C THR A 5 -15.57 6.33 6.56
N TRP A 6 -14.42 5.69 6.85
CA TRP A 6 -13.80 4.71 5.97
C TRP A 6 -14.25 3.27 6.23
N ALA A 7 -14.71 2.94 7.46
CA ALA A 7 -15.17 1.61 7.84
C ALA A 7 -16.16 0.99 6.84
N ALA A 8 -17.12 1.80 6.36
CA ALA A 8 -18.17 1.34 5.46
C ALA A 8 -17.66 0.87 4.08
N VAL A 9 -16.47 1.31 3.66
CA VAL A 9 -15.92 1.02 2.32
C VAL A 9 -14.57 0.30 2.37
N ALA A 10 -14.01 0.06 3.56
CA ALA A 10 -12.67 -0.50 3.73
C ALA A 10 -12.52 -1.86 3.02
N GLY A 11 -13.52 -2.75 3.12
CA GLY A 11 -13.52 -4.05 2.45
C GLY A 11 -13.50 -3.95 0.93
N ASP A 12 -14.33 -3.07 0.36
CA ASP A 12 -14.39 -2.86 -1.10
C ASP A 12 -13.05 -2.37 -1.66
N PHE A 13 -12.34 -1.53 -0.90
CA PHE A 13 -11.01 -1.06 -1.26
C PHE A 13 -9.90 -2.06 -0.92
N ALA A 14 -10.03 -2.91 0.09
CA ALA A 14 -9.04 -3.92 0.40
C ALA A 14 -9.03 -5.02 -0.67
N ASP A 15 -10.21 -5.56 -0.99
CA ASP A 15 -10.36 -6.78 -1.77
C ASP A 15 -10.81 -6.50 -3.21
N GLY A 16 -11.86 -5.70 -3.38
CA GLY A 16 -12.51 -5.50 -4.68
C GLY A 16 -11.69 -4.65 -5.65
N ALA A 17 -11.34 -3.44 -5.22
CA ALA A 17 -10.71 -2.44 -6.08
C ALA A 17 -9.35 -2.91 -6.63
N TYR A 18 -8.54 -3.58 -5.81
CA TYR A 18 -7.20 -4.04 -6.17
C TYR A 18 -7.19 -5.37 -6.93
N ALA A 19 -8.23 -6.20 -6.80
CA ALA A 19 -8.39 -7.42 -7.60
C ALA A 19 -8.74 -7.13 -9.07
N SER A 20 -9.37 -5.97 -9.35
CA SER A 20 -9.72 -5.55 -10.71
C SER A 20 -8.48 -5.35 -11.61
N VAL A 21 -8.64 -5.42 -12.94
CA VAL A 21 -7.55 -5.11 -13.88
C VAL A 21 -6.98 -3.71 -13.64
N LYS A 22 -7.84 -2.72 -13.41
CA LYS A 22 -7.45 -1.35 -13.08
C LYS A 22 -6.60 -1.31 -11.81
N GLY A 23 -7.02 -2.02 -10.75
CA GLY A 23 -6.31 -2.12 -9.48
C GLY A 23 -4.93 -2.74 -9.63
N ARG A 24 -4.83 -3.84 -10.37
CA ARG A 24 -3.56 -4.52 -10.64
C ARG A 24 -2.60 -3.65 -11.44
N VAL A 25 -3.08 -3.01 -12.51
CA VAL A 25 -2.25 -2.10 -13.33
C VAL A 25 -1.78 -0.91 -12.49
N ARG A 26 -2.67 -0.27 -11.72
CA ARG A 26 -2.31 0.82 -10.80
C ARG A 26 -1.22 0.38 -9.84
N THR A 27 -1.39 -0.77 -9.20
CA THR A 27 -0.44 -1.31 -8.21
C THR A 27 0.92 -1.56 -8.83
N TYR A 28 0.94 -2.17 -10.02
CA TYR A 28 2.18 -2.46 -10.75
C TYR A 28 2.94 -1.18 -11.15
N VAL A 29 2.24 -0.21 -11.75
CA VAL A 29 2.85 1.04 -12.21
C VAL A 29 3.39 1.84 -11.02
N MET A 30 2.60 1.95 -9.94
CA MET A 30 3.04 2.64 -8.72
C MET A 30 4.25 1.95 -8.08
N HIS A 31 4.23 0.62 -7.97
CA HIS A 31 5.35 -0.12 -7.39
C HIS A 31 6.64 0.07 -8.20
N ARG A 32 6.54 0.09 -9.53
CA ARG A 32 7.68 0.38 -10.40
C ARG A 32 8.24 1.77 -10.14
N GLN A 33 7.39 2.80 -10.08
CA GLN A 33 7.83 4.17 -9.81
C GLN A 33 8.47 4.30 -8.43
N LEU A 34 7.90 3.68 -7.40
CA LEU A 34 8.51 3.66 -6.07
C LEU A 34 9.91 3.08 -6.10
N ARG A 35 10.12 1.95 -6.80
CA ARG A 35 11.46 1.34 -6.91
C ARG A 35 12.47 2.15 -7.72
N GLU A 36 12.01 2.97 -8.67
CA GLU A 36 12.89 3.85 -9.45
C GLU A 36 13.36 5.06 -8.63
N HIS A 37 12.59 5.47 -7.61
CA HIS A 37 12.86 6.68 -6.82
C HIS A 37 13.33 6.42 -5.39
N LEU A 38 13.02 5.25 -4.81
CA LEU A 38 13.51 4.87 -3.49
C LEU A 38 15.00 4.47 -3.55
N PRO A 39 15.76 4.67 -2.45
CA PRO A 39 17.08 4.09 -2.31
C PRO A 39 17.03 2.57 -2.49
N THR A 40 18.11 1.96 -2.96
CA THR A 40 18.21 0.50 -3.02
C THR A 40 18.09 -0.12 -1.61
N PRO A 41 17.42 -1.26 -1.45
CA PRO A 41 17.34 -1.94 -0.16
C PRO A 41 18.73 -2.46 0.29
N PRO A 42 19.00 -2.55 1.61
CA PRO A 42 18.07 -2.24 2.70
C PRO A 42 17.91 -0.73 2.93
N ALA A 43 16.66 -0.28 3.02
CA ALA A 43 16.29 1.10 3.33
C ALA A 43 14.97 1.12 4.11
N SER A 44 14.80 2.12 4.98
CA SER A 44 13.57 2.30 5.76
C SER A 44 12.51 3.06 4.95
N VAL A 45 11.28 2.56 4.98
CA VAL A 45 10.11 3.16 4.33
C VAL A 45 8.98 3.30 5.34
N LEU A 46 8.36 4.48 5.40
CA LEU A 46 7.13 4.71 6.15
C LEU A 46 5.97 4.84 5.14
N ASP A 47 5.00 3.92 5.20
CA ASP A 47 3.78 3.93 4.38
C ASP A 47 2.62 4.49 5.21
N VAL A 48 2.34 5.78 5.04
CA VAL A 48 1.28 6.50 5.76
C VAL A 48 -0.05 6.38 5.00
N GLY A 49 -1.06 5.82 5.66
CA GLY A 49 -2.34 5.55 5.01
C GLY A 49 -2.28 4.36 4.05
N GLY A 50 -1.32 3.45 4.25
CA GLY A 50 -1.08 2.30 3.36
C GLY A 50 -2.24 1.29 3.25
N GLY A 51 -3.27 1.45 4.09
CA GLY A 51 -4.46 0.59 4.11
C GLY A 51 -4.09 -0.88 4.23
N ALA A 52 -4.64 -1.72 3.34
CA ALA A 52 -4.36 -3.15 3.28
C ALA A 52 -2.92 -3.52 2.84
N GLY A 53 -2.03 -2.55 2.63
CA GLY A 53 -0.60 -2.80 2.42
C GLY A 53 -0.21 -3.21 1.01
N HIS A 54 -1.01 -2.86 -0.01
CA HIS A 54 -0.76 -3.22 -1.42
C HIS A 54 0.58 -2.70 -1.97
N GLN A 55 1.14 -1.63 -1.42
CA GLN A 55 2.50 -1.17 -1.73
C GLN A 55 3.53 -1.64 -0.70
N SER A 56 3.15 -1.68 0.57
CA SER A 56 4.00 -2.10 1.68
C SER A 56 4.53 -3.54 1.55
N PHE A 57 3.66 -4.52 1.29
CA PHE A 57 4.10 -5.93 1.25
C PHE A 57 5.07 -6.22 0.09
N PRO A 58 4.84 -5.74 -1.15
CA PRO A 58 5.82 -5.89 -2.22
C PRO A 58 7.17 -5.23 -1.91
N LEU A 59 7.18 -4.06 -1.27
CA LEU A 59 8.43 -3.41 -0.83
C LEU A 59 9.13 -4.22 0.26
N ALA A 60 8.42 -4.69 1.28
CA ALA A 60 9.01 -5.54 2.32
C ALA A 60 9.64 -6.81 1.72
N ARG A 61 8.94 -7.47 0.77
CA ARG A 61 9.47 -8.63 0.04
C ARG A 61 10.68 -8.31 -0.83
N ALA A 62 10.82 -7.06 -1.29
CA ALA A 62 11.97 -6.60 -2.04
C ALA A 62 13.18 -6.24 -1.14
N GLY A 63 13.07 -6.38 0.18
CA GLY A 63 14.18 -6.18 1.13
C GLY A 63 14.17 -4.83 1.86
N TYR A 64 13.11 -4.05 1.73
CA TYR A 64 12.95 -2.81 2.49
C TYR A 64 12.46 -3.08 3.92
N ASN A 65 12.86 -2.23 4.85
CA ASN A 65 12.30 -2.21 6.20
C ASN A 65 11.08 -1.28 6.21
N VAL A 66 9.88 -1.85 6.13
CA VAL A 66 8.64 -1.08 5.95
C VAL A 66 7.90 -0.96 7.28
N THR A 67 7.61 0.27 7.69
CA THR A 67 6.63 0.60 8.73
C THR A 67 5.36 1.05 8.04
N LEU A 68 4.26 0.32 8.20
CA LEU A 68 2.95 0.72 7.72
C LEU A 68 2.13 1.31 8.87
N CYS A 69 1.52 2.47 8.65
CA CYS A 69 0.54 3.05 9.57
C CYS A 69 -0.74 3.42 8.81
N HIS A 70 -1.89 3.05 9.36
CA HIS A 70 -3.19 3.47 8.85
C HIS A 70 -4.17 3.67 10.02
N GLY A 71 -5.25 4.41 9.79
CA GLY A 71 -6.32 4.58 10.78
C GLY A 71 -7.12 3.29 10.94
N VAL A 72 -7.57 2.98 12.15
CA VAL A 72 -8.47 1.84 12.44
C VAL A 72 -9.73 1.86 11.60
#